data_AF-A0A1G3PKR1-F1
#
_entry.id   AF-A0A1G3PKR1-F1
#
_cell.length_a   1.000
_cell.length_b   1.000
_cell.length_c   1.000
_cell.angle_alpha   90.00
_cell.angle_beta   90.00
_cell.angle_gamma   90.00
#
_symmetry.space_group_name_H-M   'P 1'
#
loop_
_entity.id
_entity.type
_entity.pdbx_description
1 polymer ?
#
loop_
_entity_poly.entity_id
_entity_poly.type
_entity_poly.pdbx_seq_one_letter_code
_entity_poly.pdbx_strand_id
1 'polypeptide(L)'
;MIRRRFAVLIMLLAGTVIPHDAFGLTNGIAELEETALTIKNEAVYFNLGIEYLNRNDIGPAVLNLKRAHLLNPYDSEIASALSAARESIGIPAYFFEASPLERVIQFPLTVFALPAMAAIGIVLFAAGSAGLSLGLARIVEMLRARVWRIVSIVLMALGAVYLAGAYVRYGAMFDPAMGVAVYSGTVADRPDATALEKKDIAAGIECRIENEIDGYYFITTIDGKEGWTALTNIARVWK
;
A
#
# COMPACT_ATOMS: atom_id res chain seq x y z
N MET A 1 13.76 13.45 -24.99
CA MET A 1 12.87 12.38 -24.51
C MET A 1 13.60 11.15 -23.97
N ILE A 2 14.50 10.51 -24.74
CA ILE A 2 15.15 9.22 -24.36
C ILE A 2 15.98 9.31 -23.07
N ARG A 3 16.73 10.40 -22.84
CA ARG A 3 17.53 10.58 -21.61
C ARG A 3 16.68 10.71 -20.34
N ARG A 4 15.47 11.28 -20.42
CA ARG A 4 14.55 11.37 -19.26
C ARG A 4 13.95 10.00 -18.94
N ARG A 5 13.55 9.23 -19.95
CA ARG A 5 13.05 7.86 -19.77
C ARG A 5 14.08 6.94 -19.11
N PHE A 6 15.35 7.05 -19.50
CA PHE A 6 16.44 6.29 -18.87
C PHE A 6 16.74 6.74 -17.43
N ALA A 7 16.70 8.05 -17.15
CA ALA A 7 16.89 8.56 -15.80
C ALA A 7 15.77 8.11 -14.84
N VAL A 8 14.52 8.16 -15.30
CA VAL A 8 13.35 7.67 -14.54
C VAL A 8 13.44 6.15 -14.34
N LEU A 9 13.84 5.37 -15.35
CA LEU A 9 14.04 3.92 -15.22
C LEU A 9 15.15 3.56 -14.21
N ILE A 10 16.23 4.35 -14.15
CA ILE A 10 17.31 4.17 -13.17
C ILE A 10 16.86 4.58 -11.77
N MET A 11 16.09 5.67 -11.62
CA MET A 11 15.51 6.07 -10.33
C MET A 11 14.48 5.06 -9.81
N LEU A 12 13.70 4.45 -10.70
CA LEU A 12 12.77 3.35 -10.37
C LEU A 12 13.49 2.10 -9.84
N LEU A 13 14.69 1.80 -10.34
CA LEU A 13 15.53 0.70 -9.85
C LEU A 13 16.23 1.03 -8.52
N ALA A 14 16.45 2.31 -8.23
CA ALA A 14 17.17 2.77 -7.05
C ALA A 14 16.30 2.86 -5.78
N GLY A 15 14.98 2.64 -5.87
CA GLY A 15 14.08 2.75 -4.72
C GLY A 15 14.01 4.16 -4.11
N THR A 16 14.45 5.17 -4.86
CA THR A 16 14.33 6.58 -4.46
C THR A 16 12.89 7.02 -4.61
N VAL A 17 12.33 7.67 -3.59
CA VAL A 17 11.04 8.38 -3.67
C VAL A 17 11.15 9.35 -4.84
N ILE A 18 10.42 9.05 -5.91
CA ILE A 18 10.42 9.89 -7.11
C ILE A 18 9.48 11.06 -6.80
N PRO A 19 9.95 12.32 -6.88
CA PRO A 19 9.07 13.48 -6.73
C PRO A 19 7.90 13.36 -7.73
N HIS A 20 6.65 13.64 -7.31
CA HIS A 20 5.46 13.50 -8.17
C HIS A 20 5.58 14.29 -9.49
N ASP A 21 6.39 15.34 -9.49
CA ASP A 21 6.80 16.19 -10.61
C ASP A 21 7.77 15.53 -11.62
N ALA A 22 8.42 14.41 -11.28
CA ALA A 22 9.29 13.68 -12.22
C ALA A 22 8.50 12.93 -13.29
N PHE A 23 7.27 12.51 -12.95
CA PHE A 23 6.23 12.13 -13.89
C PHE A 23 5.28 13.32 -14.02
N GLY A 24 5.70 14.37 -14.74
CA GLY A 24 4.88 15.56 -14.87
C GLY A 24 3.44 15.22 -15.27
N LEU A 25 2.48 15.99 -14.76
CA LEU A 25 1.02 15.98 -15.06
C LEU A 25 0.67 16.06 -16.57
N THR A 26 1.66 16.01 -17.46
CA THR A 26 1.54 16.12 -18.91
C THR A 26 1.30 14.79 -19.62
N ASN A 27 1.44 13.65 -18.92
CA ASN A 27 1.13 12.35 -19.51
C ASN A 27 -0.38 12.13 -19.42
N GLY A 28 -1.04 11.81 -20.55
CA GLY A 28 -2.47 11.53 -20.56
C GLY A 28 -2.80 10.26 -19.75
N ILE A 29 -4.03 10.15 -19.22
CA ILE A 29 -4.51 8.99 -18.43
C ILE A 29 -4.08 7.66 -19.05
N ALA A 30 -4.22 7.49 -20.36
CA ALA A 30 -3.88 6.24 -21.04
C ALA A 30 -2.40 5.82 -20.86
N GLU A 31 -1.45 6.77 -20.89
CA GLU A 31 -0.03 6.48 -20.68
C GLU A 31 0.24 6.11 -19.21
N LEU A 32 -0.45 6.76 -18.28
CA LEU A 32 -0.36 6.44 -16.86
C LEU A 32 -0.99 5.08 -16.53
N GLU A 33 -2.13 4.73 -17.14
CA GLU A 33 -2.77 3.42 -17.03
C GLU A 33 -1.86 2.31 -17.57
N GLU A 34 -1.26 2.51 -18.75
CA GLU A 34 -0.29 1.57 -19.35
C GLU A 34 0.92 1.37 -18.42
N THR A 35 1.44 2.46 -17.86
CA THR A 35 2.58 2.40 -16.92
C THR A 35 2.20 1.64 -15.64
N ALA A 36 0.99 1.88 -15.12
CA ALA A 36 0.46 1.24 -13.92
C ALA A 36 0.22 -0.28 -14.07
N LEU A 37 0.08 -0.79 -15.31
CA LEU A 37 0.05 -2.23 -15.58
C LEU A 37 1.43 -2.89 -15.43
N THR A 38 2.49 -2.12 -15.62
CA THR A 38 3.87 -2.65 -15.62
C THR A 38 4.57 -2.41 -14.28
N ILE A 39 4.29 -1.29 -13.61
CA ILE A 39 5.04 -0.83 -12.45
C ILE A 39 4.07 -0.43 -11.33
N LYS A 40 4.34 -0.93 -10.12
CA LYS A 40 3.67 -0.47 -8.89
C LYS A 40 4.48 0.68 -8.30
N ASN A 41 4.11 1.91 -8.63
CA ASN A 41 4.82 3.12 -8.17
C ASN A 41 3.83 4.17 -7.65
N GLU A 42 4.16 4.77 -6.51
CA GLU A 42 3.33 5.71 -5.78
C GLU A 42 3.00 6.96 -6.60
N ALA A 43 3.97 7.51 -7.34
CA ALA A 43 3.78 8.72 -8.14
C ALA A 43 2.86 8.48 -9.34
N VAL A 44 2.99 7.31 -10.00
CA VAL A 44 2.09 6.94 -11.11
C VAL A 44 0.65 6.85 -10.63
N TYR A 45 0.40 6.18 -9.50
CA TYR A 45 -0.95 6.07 -8.95
C TYR A 45 -1.47 7.38 -8.37
N PHE A 46 -0.62 8.20 -7.77
CA PHE A 46 -1.01 9.54 -7.30
C PHE A 46 -1.48 10.40 -8.48
N ASN A 47 -0.69 10.46 -9.55
CA ASN A 47 -1.03 11.22 -10.75
C ASN A 47 -2.31 10.72 -11.44
N LEU A 48 -2.52 9.40 -11.52
CA LEU A 48 -3.79 8.83 -11.97
C LEU A 48 -4.95 9.31 -11.10
N GLY A 49 -4.78 9.23 -9.78
CA GLY A 49 -5.76 9.68 -8.80
C GLY A 49 -6.18 11.13 -9.01
N ILE A 50 -5.20 12.03 -9.12
CA ILE A 50 -5.43 13.46 -9.36
C ILE A 50 -6.13 13.69 -10.70
N GLU A 51 -5.73 13.01 -11.76
CA GLU A 51 -6.34 13.21 -13.08
C GLU A 51 -7.78 12.68 -13.15
N TYR A 52 -8.12 11.60 -12.44
CA TYR A 52 -9.52 11.18 -12.28
C TYR A 52 -10.32 12.16 -11.42
N LEU A 53 -9.73 12.74 -10.35
CA LEU A 53 -10.38 13.79 -9.57
C LEU A 53 -10.70 15.01 -10.43
N ASN A 54 -9.77 15.45 -11.29
CA ASN A 54 -9.97 16.56 -12.22
C ASN A 54 -11.16 16.33 -13.18
N ARG A 55 -11.51 15.06 -13.43
CA ARG A 55 -12.64 14.65 -14.27
C ARG A 55 -13.92 14.36 -13.48
N ASN A 56 -13.91 14.58 -12.16
CA ASN A 56 -14.98 14.20 -11.24
C ASN A 56 -15.29 12.69 -11.23
N ASP A 57 -14.32 11.84 -11.58
CA ASP A 57 -14.47 10.38 -11.55
C ASP A 57 -13.93 9.82 -10.22
N ILE A 58 -14.77 9.90 -9.18
CA ILE A 58 -14.34 9.69 -7.79
C ILE A 58 -13.92 8.24 -7.51
N GLY A 59 -14.55 7.25 -8.15
CA GLY A 59 -14.24 5.82 -7.92
C GLY A 59 -12.81 5.45 -8.30
N PRO A 60 -12.41 5.62 -9.57
CA PRO A 60 -11.03 5.46 -10.02
C PRO A 60 -10.04 6.39 -9.30
N ALA A 61 -10.46 7.60 -8.94
CA ALA A 61 -9.62 8.51 -8.17
C ALA A 61 -9.25 7.92 -6.81
N VAL A 62 -10.23 7.54 -5.99
CA VAL A 62 -9.99 6.96 -4.66
C VAL A 62 -9.22 5.65 -4.78
N LEU A 63 -9.53 4.81 -5.77
CA LEU A 63 -8.80 3.56 -6.02
C LEU A 63 -7.29 3.81 -6.21
N ASN A 64 -6.93 4.77 -7.05
CA ASN A 64 -5.52 5.03 -7.36
C ASN A 64 -4.82 5.84 -6.25
N LEU A 65 -5.49 6.81 -5.63
CA LEU A 65 -4.94 7.49 -4.44
C LEU A 65 -4.71 6.50 -3.28
N LYS A 66 -5.59 5.51 -3.10
CA LYS A 66 -5.42 4.44 -2.12
C LYS A 66 -4.20 3.57 -2.45
N ARG A 67 -4.00 3.19 -3.72
CA ARG A 67 -2.78 2.46 -4.15
C ARG A 67 -1.52 3.26 -3.85
N ALA A 68 -1.52 4.55 -4.17
CA ALA A 68 -0.42 5.46 -3.89
C ALA A 68 -0.13 5.54 -2.39
N HIS A 69 -1.18 5.67 -1.57
CA HIS A 69 -1.06 5.75 -0.12
C HIS A 69 -0.54 4.44 0.50
N LEU A 70 -0.96 3.28 -0.01
CA LEU A 70 -0.44 1.98 0.45
C LEU A 70 1.05 1.80 0.14
N LEU A 71 1.53 2.37 -0.98
CA LEU A 71 2.95 2.38 -1.34
C LEU A 71 3.75 3.37 -0.49
N ASN A 72 3.22 4.58 -0.29
CA ASN A 72 3.86 5.64 0.47
C ASN A 72 2.89 6.32 1.47
N PRO A 73 2.67 5.72 2.65
CA PRO A 73 1.67 6.20 3.61
C PRO A 73 2.06 7.49 4.36
N TYR A 74 3.32 7.90 4.29
CA TYR A 74 3.85 9.09 4.99
C TYR A 74 3.93 10.33 4.09
N ASP A 75 3.60 10.17 2.81
CA ASP A 75 3.49 11.29 1.91
C ASP A 75 2.24 12.12 2.26
N SER A 76 2.47 13.32 2.80
CA SER A 76 1.41 14.23 3.20
C SER A 76 0.54 14.68 2.04
N GLU A 77 1.09 14.74 0.82
CA GLU A 77 0.35 15.15 -0.36
C GLU A 77 -0.63 14.05 -0.79
N ILE A 78 -0.16 12.80 -0.85
CA ILE A 78 -1.01 11.63 -1.13
C ILE A 78 -2.10 11.51 -0.07
N ALA A 79 -1.74 11.61 1.22
CA ALA A 79 -2.69 11.50 2.32
C ALA A 79 -3.76 12.60 2.25
N SER A 80 -3.37 13.83 1.95
CA SER A 80 -4.30 14.96 1.83
C SER A 80 -5.25 14.81 0.64
N ALA A 81 -4.73 14.39 -0.52
CA ALA A 81 -5.55 14.14 -1.71
C ALA A 81 -6.56 13.01 -1.46
N LEU A 82 -6.13 11.92 -0.83
CA LEU A 82 -7.01 10.81 -0.48
C LEU A 82 -8.08 11.22 0.55
N SER A 83 -7.72 12.02 1.56
CA SER A 83 -8.68 12.57 2.52
C SER A 83 -9.73 13.44 1.83
N ALA A 84 -9.30 14.36 0.97
CA ALA A 84 -10.20 15.24 0.23
C ALA A 84 -11.16 14.43 -0.67
N ALA A 85 -10.66 13.39 -1.34
CA ALA A 85 -11.49 12.49 -2.15
C ALA A 85 -12.54 11.75 -1.29
N ARG A 86 -12.16 11.24 -0.12
CA ARG A 86 -13.07 10.56 0.83
C ARG A 86 -14.12 11.51 1.43
N GLU A 87 -13.72 12.73 1.76
CA GLU A 87 -14.64 13.75 2.27
C GLU A 87 -15.69 14.16 1.23
N SER A 88 -15.32 14.17 -0.06
CA SER A 88 -16.25 14.49 -1.15
C SER A 88 -17.42 13.50 -1.27
N ILE A 89 -17.26 12.26 -0.78
CA ILE A 89 -18.29 11.21 -0.76
C ILE A 89 -18.94 11.06 0.61
N GLY A 90 -18.69 11.99 1.53
CA GLY A 90 -19.29 12.01 2.86
C GLY A 90 -18.70 11.00 3.85
N ILE A 91 -17.54 10.41 3.55
CA ILE A 91 -16.82 9.56 4.50
C ILE A 91 -15.91 10.46 5.36
N PRO A 92 -16.09 10.48 6.69
CA PRO A 92 -15.22 11.26 7.55
C PRO A 92 -13.77 10.78 7.54
N ALA A 93 -12.81 11.72 7.53
CA ALA A 93 -11.38 11.43 7.54
C ALA A 93 -10.93 10.54 8.72
N TYR A 94 -11.62 10.60 9.86
CA TYR A 94 -11.27 9.84 11.07
C TYR A 94 -11.38 8.33 10.92
N PHE A 95 -12.11 7.81 9.93
CA PHE A 95 -12.25 6.36 9.71
C PHE A 95 -10.93 5.66 9.38
N PHE A 96 -9.93 6.42 8.92
CA PHE A 96 -8.65 5.90 8.47
C PHE A 96 -7.46 6.41 9.27
N GLU A 97 -7.69 7.25 10.29
CA GLU A 97 -6.61 7.72 11.13
C GLU A 97 -6.14 6.60 12.05
N ALA A 98 -4.92 6.12 11.81
CA ALA A 98 -4.22 5.26 12.77
C ALA A 98 -4.14 5.98 14.12
N SER A 99 -4.47 5.25 15.19
CA SER A 99 -4.37 5.77 16.55
C SER A 99 -2.94 6.27 16.84
N PRO A 100 -2.76 7.24 17.76
CA PRO A 100 -1.43 7.76 18.08
C PRO A 100 -0.42 6.66 18.46
N LEU A 101 -0.91 5.60 19.12
CA LEU A 101 -0.11 4.43 19.49
C LEU A 101 0.30 3.60 18.26
N GLU A 102 -0.64 3.29 17.37
CA GLU A 102 -0.36 2.58 16.11
C GLU A 102 0.65 3.36 15.27
N ARG A 103 0.52 4.70 15.23
CA ARG A 103 1.45 5.57 14.49
C ARG A 103 2.88 5.45 15.02
N VAL A 104 3.08 5.42 16.34
CA VAL A 104 4.42 5.26 16.96
C VAL A 104 4.99 3.86 16.73
N ILE A 105 4.16 2.81 16.83
CA ILE A 105 4.59 1.43 16.62
C ILE A 105 4.95 1.18 15.16
N GLN A 106 4.17 1.74 14.23
CA GLN A 106 4.39 1.58 12.80
C GLN A 106 5.52 2.45 12.27
N PHE A 107 5.77 3.63 12.86
CA PHE A 107 6.79 4.59 12.41
C PHE A 107 8.14 3.96 12.00
N PRO A 108 8.86 3.20 12.86
CA PRO A 108 10.14 2.61 12.46
C PRO A 108 10.00 1.56 11.34
N LEU A 109 8.80 0.99 11.16
CA LEU A 109 8.47 -0.02 10.16
C LEU A 109 7.87 0.54 8.87
N THR A 110 7.85 1.85 8.70
CA THR A 110 7.15 2.48 7.57
C THR A 110 7.86 3.71 7.02
N VAL A 111 8.82 4.27 7.75
CA VAL A 111 9.73 5.34 7.27
C VAL A 111 10.51 4.92 6.03
N PHE A 112 10.85 3.64 5.91
CA PHE A 112 11.56 3.11 4.75
C PHE A 112 10.59 2.45 3.77
N ALA A 113 10.88 2.52 2.47
CA ALA A 113 10.16 1.72 1.47
C ALA A 113 10.29 0.22 1.79
N LEU A 114 9.27 -0.58 1.44
CA LEU A 114 9.24 -2.01 1.74
C LEU A 114 10.51 -2.77 1.29
N PRO A 115 11.06 -2.52 0.07
CA PRO A 115 12.32 -3.13 -0.34
C PRO A 115 13.52 -2.70 0.52
N ALA A 116 13.57 -1.42 0.93
CA ALA A 116 14.65 -0.90 1.77
C ALA A 116 14.60 -1.51 3.18
N MET A 117 13.41 -1.70 3.74
CA MET A 117 13.23 -2.41 5.02
C MET A 117 13.74 -3.85 4.95
N ALA A 118 13.35 -4.58 3.89
CA ALA A 118 13.79 -5.95 3.70
C ALA A 118 15.32 -6.01 3.56
N ALA A 119 15.92 -5.10 2.78
CA ALA A 119 17.38 -5.02 2.62
C ALA A 119 18.11 -4.73 3.95
N ILE A 120 17.65 -3.76 4.73
CA ILE A 120 18.20 -3.45 6.06
C ILE A 120 18.09 -4.68 6.98
N GLY A 121 16.93 -5.34 7.00
CA GLY A 121 16.71 -6.56 7.78
C GLY A 121 17.68 -7.68 7.39
N ILE A 122 17.86 -7.94 6.09
CA ILE A 122 18.79 -8.95 5.57
C ILE A 122 20.23 -8.61 5.95
N VAL A 123 20.66 -7.36 5.75
CA VAL A 123 22.04 -6.93 6.04
C VAL A 123 22.34 -7.05 7.54
N LEU A 124 21.44 -6.60 8.41
CA LEU A 124 21.60 -6.72 9.86
C LEU A 124 21.66 -8.18 10.31
N PHE A 125 20.79 -9.03 9.76
CA PHE A 125 20.75 -10.44 10.09
C PHE A 125 22.01 -11.18 9.60
N ALA A 126 22.46 -10.90 8.38
CA ALA A 126 23.68 -11.47 7.82
C ALA A 126 24.93 -11.02 8.58
N ALA A 127 25.03 -9.73 8.91
CA ALA A 127 26.13 -9.18 9.71
C ALA A 127 26.16 -9.78 11.12
N GLY A 128 25.00 -9.92 11.76
CA GLY A 128 24.86 -10.59 13.06
C GLY A 128 25.27 -12.07 12.99
N SER A 129 24.83 -12.81 11.96
CA SER A 129 25.21 -14.21 11.76
C SER A 129 26.72 -14.39 11.55
N ALA A 130 27.34 -13.51 10.76
CA ALA A 130 28.78 -13.50 10.54
C ALA A 130 29.54 -13.20 11.84
N GLY A 131 29.12 -12.17 12.59
CA GLY A 131 29.71 -11.82 13.88
C GLY A 131 29.60 -12.95 14.91
N LEU A 132 28.46 -13.65 14.95
CA LEU A 132 28.25 -14.79 15.84
C LEU A 132 29.19 -15.95 15.49
N SER A 133 29.33 -16.24 14.20
CA SER A 133 30.22 -17.29 13.69
C SER A 133 31.68 -17.02 14.07
N LEU A 134 32.15 -15.77 13.91
CA LEU A 134 33.50 -15.36 14.31
C LEU A 134 33.71 -15.44 15.83
N GLY A 135 32.69 -15.07 16.63
CA GLY A 135 32.73 -15.14 18.08
C GLY A 135 32.70 -16.56 18.65
N LEU A 136 32.16 -17.53 17.91
CA LEU A 136 32.15 -18.96 18.24
C LEU A 136 33.42 -19.68 17.82
N ALA A 137 34.01 -19.31 16.68
CA ALA A 137 35.25 -19.89 16.14
C ALA A 137 36.50 -19.61 17.00
N ARG A 138 36.37 -18.91 18.14
CA ARG A 138 37.46 -18.50 19.06
C ARG A 138 38.59 -17.70 18.40
N ILE A 139 38.32 -17.12 17.24
CA ILE A 139 39.25 -16.24 16.51
C ILE A 139 39.49 -14.93 17.30
N VAL A 140 38.55 -14.58 18.18
CA VAL A 140 38.58 -13.37 19.01
C VAL A 140 38.89 -13.74 20.46
N GLU A 141 39.71 -12.94 21.16
CA GLU A 141 40.04 -13.10 22.58
C GLU A 141 38.78 -13.31 23.46
N MET A 142 38.86 -14.14 24.52
CA MET A 142 37.69 -14.57 25.31
C MET A 142 36.76 -13.43 25.80
N LEU A 143 37.31 -12.33 26.33
CA LEU A 143 36.53 -11.18 26.81
C LEU A 143 35.88 -10.41 25.65
N ARG A 144 36.61 -10.23 24.55
CA ARG A 144 36.13 -9.57 23.33
C ARG A 144 35.09 -10.46 22.61
N ALA A 145 35.25 -11.78 22.63
CA ALA A 145 34.29 -12.73 22.08
C ALA A 145 32.92 -12.68 22.78
N ARG A 146 32.86 -12.39 24.09
CA ARG A 146 31.57 -12.22 24.80
C ARG A 146 30.80 -11.01 24.28
N VAL A 147 31.48 -9.87 24.10
CA VAL A 147 30.89 -8.66 23.54
C VAL A 147 30.41 -8.89 22.11
N TRP A 148 31.26 -9.51 21.27
CA TRP A 148 30.91 -9.81 19.88
C TRP A 148 29.70 -10.73 19.76
N ARG A 149 29.58 -11.75 20.63
CA ARG A 149 28.37 -12.60 20.67
C ARG A 149 27.12 -11.81 21.04
N ILE A 150 27.18 -10.95 22.05
CA ILE A 150 26.03 -10.13 22.47
C ILE A 150 25.61 -9.17 21.35
N VAL A 151 26.57 -8.45 20.76
CA VAL A 151 26.30 -7.53 19.64
C VAL A 151 25.69 -8.27 18.46
N SER A 152 26.21 -9.46 18.13
CA SER A 152 25.70 -10.28 17.03
C SER A 152 24.26 -10.75 17.26
N ILE A 153 23.94 -11.17 18.49
CA ILE A 153 22.57 -11.56 18.87
C ILE A 153 21.63 -10.36 18.77
N VAL A 154 22.05 -9.19 19.24
CA VAL A 154 21.26 -7.95 19.15
C VAL A 154 21.01 -7.56 17.69
N LEU A 155 22.04 -7.62 16.83
CA LEU A 155 21.91 -7.35 15.40
C LEU A 155 20.97 -8.34 14.71
N MET A 156 21.06 -9.64 15.02
CA MET A 156 20.14 -10.64 14.51
C MET A 156 18.70 -10.40 14.98
N ALA A 157 18.51 -10.04 16.25
CA ALA A 157 17.18 -9.75 16.79
C ALA A 157 16.57 -8.51 16.10
N LEU A 158 17.34 -7.43 15.92
CA LEU A 158 16.91 -6.24 15.18
C LEU A 158 16.59 -6.55 13.71
N GLY A 159 17.44 -7.34 13.04
CA GLY A 159 17.21 -7.79 11.68
C GLY A 159 15.93 -8.62 11.55
N ALA A 160 15.70 -9.54 12.48
CA ALA A 160 14.48 -10.35 12.53
C ALA A 160 13.21 -9.52 12.74
N VAL A 161 13.26 -8.50 13.61
CA VAL A 161 12.14 -7.56 13.80
C VAL A 161 11.84 -6.79 12.51
N TYR A 162 12.86 -6.32 11.80
CA TYR A 162 12.68 -5.64 10.51
C TYR A 162 12.07 -6.54 9.45
N LEU A 163 12.52 -7.80 9.36
CA LEU A 163 11.96 -8.79 8.42
C LEU A 163 10.53 -9.16 8.76
N ALA A 164 10.22 -9.38 10.04
CA ALA A 164 8.86 -9.66 10.49
C ALA A 164 7.93 -8.46 10.21
N GLY A 165 8.39 -7.24 10.48
CA GLY A 165 7.65 -6.02 10.15
C GLY A 165 7.42 -5.86 8.66
N ALA A 166 8.43 -6.13 7.82
CA ALA A 166 8.29 -6.11 6.37
C ALA A 166 7.28 -7.14 5.86
N TYR A 167 7.25 -8.34 6.46
CA TYR A 167 6.28 -9.39 6.14
C TYR A 167 4.84 -8.99 6.49
N VAL A 168 4.62 -8.48 7.71
CA VAL A 168 3.30 -7.99 8.14
C VAL A 168 2.84 -6.84 7.26
N ARG A 169 3.73 -5.88 6.95
CA ARG A 169 3.43 -4.76 6.06
C ARG A 169 3.11 -5.23 4.65
N TYR A 170 3.83 -6.21 4.13
CA TYR A 170 3.55 -6.78 2.81
C TYR A 170 2.14 -7.38 2.75
N GLY A 171 1.75 -8.14 3.77
CA GLY A 171 0.40 -8.71 3.86
C GLY A 171 -0.69 -7.65 3.96
N ALA A 172 -0.48 -6.61 4.77
CA ALA A 172 -1.44 -5.51 4.90
C ALA A 172 -1.52 -4.65 3.62
N MET A 173 -0.39 -4.46 2.93
CA MET A 173 -0.32 -3.65 1.72
C MET A 173 -0.99 -4.35 0.53
N PHE A 174 -0.77 -5.66 0.35
CA PHE A 174 -1.26 -6.44 -0.79
C PHE A 174 -2.42 -7.37 -0.43
N ASP A 175 -3.27 -6.98 0.53
CA ASP A 175 -4.45 -7.77 0.90
C ASP A 175 -5.40 -7.91 -0.31
N PRO A 176 -5.63 -9.14 -0.82
CA PRO A 176 -6.49 -9.37 -1.97
C PRO A 176 -7.97 -9.06 -1.70
N ALA A 177 -8.36 -8.99 -0.42
CA ALA A 177 -9.72 -8.65 -0.01
C ALA A 177 -9.99 -7.14 -0.11
N MET A 178 -8.98 -6.27 -0.29
CA MET A 178 -9.24 -4.83 -0.41
C MET A 178 -9.87 -4.47 -1.76
N GLY A 179 -11.02 -3.79 -1.70
CA GLY A 179 -11.74 -3.26 -2.85
C GLY A 179 -12.11 -1.78 -2.69
N VAL A 180 -12.42 -1.15 -3.82
CA VAL A 180 -13.03 0.19 -3.91
C VAL A 180 -14.16 0.15 -4.93
N ALA A 181 -15.30 0.75 -4.59
CA ALA A 181 -16.41 0.92 -5.52
C ALA A 181 -16.00 1.92 -6.61
N VAL A 182 -15.91 1.48 -7.86
CA VAL A 182 -15.55 2.34 -9.00
C VAL A 182 -16.76 3.10 -9.51
N TYR A 183 -17.93 2.47 -9.49
CA TYR A 183 -19.19 3.07 -9.91
C TYR A 183 -20.17 3.11 -8.75
N SER A 184 -21.02 4.14 -8.74
CA SER A 184 -22.16 4.19 -7.84
C SER A 184 -23.08 3.01 -8.16
N GLY A 185 -23.46 2.27 -7.13
CA GLY A 185 -24.17 1.01 -7.30
C GLY A 185 -25.07 0.71 -6.12
N THR A 186 -25.66 -0.47 -6.15
CA THR A 186 -26.47 -0.97 -5.04
C THR A 186 -25.88 -2.26 -4.50
N VAL A 187 -26.05 -2.45 -3.21
CA VAL A 187 -25.78 -3.69 -2.50
C VAL A 187 -27.09 -4.35 -2.17
N ALA A 188 -27.18 -5.64 -2.47
CA ALA A 188 -28.34 -6.47 -2.28
C ALA A 188 -28.06 -7.59 -1.27
N ASP A 189 -29.07 -7.99 -0.49
CA ASP A 189 -28.93 -9.14 0.41
C ASP A 189 -28.74 -10.48 -0.31
N ARG A 190 -29.03 -10.54 -1.61
CA ARG A 190 -28.90 -11.74 -2.44
C ARG A 190 -28.18 -11.44 -3.77
N PRO A 191 -27.45 -12.41 -4.33
CA PRO A 191 -26.82 -12.31 -5.66
C PRO A 191 -27.85 -12.51 -6.79
N ASP A 192 -29.00 -11.82 -6.71
CA ASP A 192 -30.07 -11.90 -7.71
C ASP A 192 -30.62 -10.48 -7.98
N ALA A 193 -30.91 -10.17 -9.24
CA ALA A 193 -31.47 -8.89 -9.67
C ALA A 193 -32.81 -8.54 -8.99
N THR A 194 -33.52 -9.57 -8.49
CA THR A 194 -34.80 -9.48 -7.79
C THR A 194 -34.73 -9.18 -6.28
N ALA A 195 -33.53 -8.93 -5.74
CA ALA A 195 -33.38 -8.57 -4.33
C ALA A 195 -34.22 -7.33 -3.95
N LEU A 196 -34.99 -7.45 -2.86
CA LEU A 196 -35.94 -6.45 -2.38
C LEU A 196 -35.26 -5.32 -1.60
N GLU A 197 -34.21 -5.63 -0.85
CA GLU A 197 -33.43 -4.62 -0.12
C GLU A 197 -32.19 -4.26 -0.93
N LYS A 198 -32.16 -3.01 -1.38
CA LYS A 198 -31.02 -2.41 -2.09
C LYS A 198 -30.56 -1.19 -1.30
N LYS A 199 -29.31 -1.22 -0.83
CA LYS A 199 -28.66 -0.08 -0.20
C LYS A 199 -27.72 0.58 -1.20
N ASP A 200 -27.80 1.89 -1.32
CA ASP A 200 -26.94 2.63 -2.24
C ASP A 200 -25.50 2.71 -1.71
N ILE A 201 -24.56 2.48 -2.62
CA ILE A 201 -23.13 2.71 -2.46
C ILE A 201 -22.72 3.85 -3.39
N ALA A 202 -22.03 4.84 -2.83
CA ALA A 202 -21.37 5.86 -3.62
C ALA A 202 -20.08 5.32 -4.26
N ALA A 203 -19.75 5.82 -5.45
CA ALA A 203 -18.42 5.61 -6.03
C ALA A 203 -17.33 6.13 -5.08
N GLY A 204 -16.20 5.44 -5.01
CA GLY A 204 -15.06 5.75 -4.16
C GLY A 204 -15.12 5.15 -2.76
N ILE A 205 -16.24 4.53 -2.37
CA ILE A 205 -16.31 3.88 -1.06
C ILE A 205 -15.40 2.65 -1.01
N GLU A 206 -14.60 2.55 0.05
CA GLU A 206 -13.72 1.42 0.32
C GLU A 206 -14.49 0.25 0.94
N CYS A 207 -14.17 -0.96 0.50
CA CYS A 207 -14.81 -2.18 0.97
C CYS A 207 -13.81 -3.32 1.11
N ARG A 208 -14.21 -4.33 1.88
CA ARG A 208 -13.56 -5.64 1.98
C ARG A 208 -14.41 -6.65 1.22
N ILE A 209 -13.78 -7.40 0.33
CA ILE A 209 -14.38 -8.47 -0.45
C ILE A 209 -14.21 -9.77 0.34
N GLU A 210 -15.31 -10.32 0.83
CA GLU A 210 -15.31 -11.54 1.64
C GLU A 210 -15.54 -12.78 0.78
N ASN A 211 -16.37 -12.66 -0.26
CA ASN A 211 -16.74 -13.80 -1.10
C ASN A 211 -17.00 -13.40 -2.56
N GLU A 212 -16.87 -14.36 -3.47
CA GLU A 212 -17.08 -14.21 -4.91
C GLU A 212 -17.91 -15.39 -5.41
N ILE A 213 -19.13 -15.12 -5.90
CA ILE A 213 -20.05 -16.16 -6.41
C ILE A 213 -20.68 -15.66 -7.71
N ASP A 214 -20.57 -16.45 -8.78
CA ASP A 214 -21.31 -16.31 -10.04
C ASP A 214 -21.44 -14.88 -10.60
N GLY A 215 -20.36 -14.10 -10.58
CA GLY A 215 -20.37 -12.73 -11.12
C GLY A 215 -20.73 -11.64 -10.11
N TYR A 216 -20.80 -11.97 -8.81
CA TYR A 216 -21.05 -11.05 -7.72
C TYR A 216 -19.97 -11.14 -6.63
N TYR A 217 -19.67 -10.00 -6.02
CA TYR A 217 -18.89 -9.90 -4.80
C TYR A 217 -19.80 -9.71 -3.59
N PHE A 218 -19.57 -10.47 -2.53
CA PHE A 218 -20.05 -10.12 -1.20
C PHE A 218 -19.04 -9.17 -0.56
N ILE A 219 -19.49 -7.97 -0.23
CA ILE A 219 -18.63 -6.94 0.32
C ILE A 219 -19.12 -6.39 1.64
N THR A 220 -18.16 -5.99 2.46
CA THR A 220 -18.36 -5.24 3.69
C THR A 220 -17.75 -3.87 3.52
N THR A 221 -18.58 -2.86 3.61
CA THR A 221 -18.24 -1.47 3.37
C THR A 221 -17.78 -0.82 4.68
N ILE A 222 -16.92 0.19 4.61
CA ILE A 222 -16.44 0.88 5.83
C ILE A 222 -17.54 1.59 6.63
N ASP A 223 -18.65 1.95 5.98
CA ASP A 223 -19.85 2.50 6.63
C ASP A 223 -20.69 1.41 7.34
N GLY A 224 -20.24 0.16 7.34
CA GLY A 224 -20.91 -0.99 7.95
C GLY A 224 -21.98 -1.64 7.07
N LYS A 225 -22.13 -1.23 5.80
CA LYS A 225 -23.05 -1.90 4.87
C LYS A 225 -22.44 -3.18 4.32
N GLU A 226 -23.22 -4.25 4.39
CA GLU A 226 -22.84 -5.57 3.87
C GLU A 226 -23.81 -6.02 2.78
N GLY A 227 -23.31 -6.80 1.82
CA GLY A 227 -24.13 -7.54 0.86
C GLY A 227 -23.47 -7.76 -0.50
N TRP A 228 -24.26 -8.22 -1.46
CA TRP A 228 -23.86 -8.60 -2.81
C TRP A 228 -23.92 -7.42 -3.78
N THR A 229 -22.89 -7.26 -4.60
CA THR A 229 -22.91 -6.35 -5.74
C THR A 229 -22.19 -6.94 -6.96
N ALA A 230 -22.44 -6.39 -8.14
CA ALA A 230 -21.85 -6.87 -9.38
C ALA A 230 -20.34 -6.65 -9.40
N LEU A 231 -19.58 -7.60 -9.97
CA LEU A 231 -18.12 -7.49 -10.15
C LEU A 231 -17.70 -6.18 -10.83
N THR A 232 -18.52 -5.65 -11.74
CA THR A 232 -18.21 -4.42 -12.50
C THR A 232 -18.18 -3.16 -11.64
N ASN A 233 -18.89 -3.16 -10.52
CA ASN A 233 -19.00 -2.00 -9.64
C ASN A 233 -17.77 -1.83 -8.75
N ILE A 234 -17.00 -2.91 -8.53
CA ILE A 234 -15.90 -2.94 -7.57
C ILE A 234 -14.60 -3.32 -8.26
N ALA A 235 -13.58 -2.49 -8.05
CA ALA A 235 -12.22 -2.85 -8.39
C ALA A 235 -11.47 -3.29 -7.13
N ARG A 236 -10.76 -4.42 -7.24
CA ARG A 236 -9.73 -4.78 -6.26
C ARG A 236 -8.61 -3.74 -6.30
N VAL A 237 -8.09 -3.39 -5.13
CA VAL A 237 -6.97 -2.44 -5.01
C VAL A 237 -5.76 -3.01 -5.73
N TRP A 238 -5.49 -4.31 -5.57
CA TRP A 238 -4.46 -5.01 -6.32
C TRP A 238 -5.09 -6.15 -7.13
N LYS A 239 -4.64 -6.32 -8.38
CA LYS A 239 -4.92 -7.50 -9.18
C LYS A 239 -3.83 -8.56 -8.96
#